data_AF-A0A7J8DX65-F1
#
_entry.id   AF-A0A7J8DX65-F1
#
_cell.length_a   1.000
_cell.length_b   1.000
_cell.length_c   1.000
_cell.angle_alpha   90.00
_cell.angle_beta   90.00
_cell.angle_gamma   90.00
#
_symmetry.space_group_name_H-M   'P 1'
#
loop_
_entity.id
_entity.type
_entity.pdbx_description
1 polymer ?
#
loop_
_entity_poly.entity_id
_entity_poly.type
_entity_poly.pdbx_seq_one_letter_code
_entity_poly.pdbx_strand_id
1 'polypeptide(L)'
;MDQALLLIHNELLGTDLSVYWNSERCYHCLLQVLVNVSGNGKPGKPSIAAVAVSTQHGSILQLNDTSEEKEVCRLEYKFGEFGNYSLLVKHVHNGVNEIACDVVVNENPVDSNLPVSIAFLVGVAVVVAVCFLRFLLSLDDFNNWISKAINSRETDRLINSELGSPSRAGQLGDDTRPEAWRPSAVPLRLRCVDTFRGFVFIMGSSIFLSMTSILQRGCSKFRLLGKITWRSFLLICIGIFIVNPNYCLGPLSWDKVRIPGVLQRLGVTYFVVAVLELLFAKPVPESCTLERRCFSLQDIISSWPQWLFILMLESIWLALTFFLPVPGCPTGYLGPGGIGDLGKYPNCTGGAAGYIDRLLLGDDHLYQHPSSNVLYHTKVAYDPEGILGTINSIVMAFLGVQAGKILLYYKDQTKDILIRFTAWCCFLGLISVAFTKISENEGFIPVNKNLWSISYVTTLSSFAFFILFILYPVVDVKGLWTGAPFFYPGMNSILVYVGHEVFHNYFPFQWRLQDNQSHKEHLIQNVVATAVWVLIAYILYKKKIFWKI
;
A
#
# COMPACT_ATOMS: atom_id res chain seq x y z
N MET A 1 2.42 -17.81 8.48
CA MET A 1 3.79 -17.37 8.12
C MET A 1 4.22 -16.39 9.17
N ASP A 2 5.52 -16.19 9.30
CA ASP A 2 6.12 -15.32 10.31
C ASP A 2 6.04 -15.88 11.73
N GLN A 3 6.46 -17.13 11.90
CA GLN A 3 6.54 -17.77 13.21
C GLN A 3 7.91 -18.38 13.47
N ALA A 4 8.32 -18.34 14.73
CA ALA A 4 9.48 -19.03 15.27
C ALA A 4 9.04 -19.93 16.42
N LEU A 5 9.83 -20.97 16.70
CA LEU A 5 9.61 -21.83 17.85
C LEU A 5 10.35 -21.26 19.05
N LEU A 6 9.63 -20.99 20.15
CA LEU A 6 10.19 -20.58 21.42
C LEU A 6 9.95 -21.68 22.46
N LEU A 7 11.03 -22.20 23.04
CA LEU A 7 11.03 -23.13 24.16
C LEU A 7 11.33 -22.37 25.44
N ILE A 8 10.42 -22.40 26.40
CA ILE A 8 10.56 -21.67 27.67
C ILE A 8 10.92 -22.68 28.76
N HIS A 9 12.09 -22.51 29.35
CA HIS A 9 12.65 -23.37 30.39
C HIS A 9 12.56 -22.66 31.74
N ASN A 10 11.69 -23.14 32.61
CA ASN A 10 11.58 -22.65 33.98
C ASN A 10 12.46 -23.52 34.90
N GLU A 11 13.58 -22.96 35.38
CA GLU A 11 14.48 -23.59 36.37
C GLU A 11 14.19 -23.16 37.82
N LEU A 12 13.21 -22.28 38.04
CA LEU A 12 12.83 -21.82 39.37
C LEU A 12 12.09 -22.93 40.12
N LEU A 13 12.46 -23.12 41.40
CA LEU A 13 11.92 -24.17 42.25
C LEU A 13 10.58 -23.73 42.84
N GLY A 14 9.50 -24.42 42.48
CA GLY A 14 8.18 -24.25 43.09
C GLY A 14 7.42 -22.97 42.71
N THR A 15 7.91 -22.18 41.75
CA THR A 15 7.20 -21.01 41.23
C THR A 15 6.64 -21.28 39.84
N ASP A 16 5.34 -21.03 39.68
CA ASP A 16 4.65 -21.11 38.39
C ASP A 16 4.80 -19.78 37.66
N LEU A 17 5.19 -19.80 36.39
CA LEU A 17 5.41 -18.60 35.59
C LEU A 17 4.29 -18.42 34.56
N SER A 18 3.74 -17.22 34.50
CA SER A 18 2.83 -16.80 33.44
C SER A 18 3.60 -15.91 32.45
N VAL A 19 3.67 -16.35 31.20
CA VAL A 19 4.39 -15.63 30.13
C VAL A 19 3.39 -14.82 29.33
N TYR A 20 3.57 -13.52 29.33
CA TYR A 20 2.81 -12.56 28.54
C TYR A 20 3.62 -12.12 27.32
N TRP A 21 2.92 -11.74 26.27
CA TRP A 21 3.52 -11.25 25.05
C TRP A 21 2.75 -10.07 24.46
N ASN A 22 3.46 -9.22 23.72
CA ASN A 22 2.89 -8.21 22.84
C ASN A 22 3.85 -7.93 21.67
N SER A 23 3.34 -7.40 20.57
CA SER A 23 4.16 -6.93 19.44
C SER A 23 4.72 -5.54 19.72
N GLU A 24 5.98 -5.30 19.39
CA GLU A 24 6.65 -3.99 19.46
C GLU A 24 5.93 -2.93 18.59
N ARG A 25 5.26 -3.37 17.52
CA ARG A 25 4.47 -2.47 16.66
C ARG A 25 3.07 -2.17 17.21
N CYS A 26 2.65 -2.83 18.28
CA CYS A 26 1.33 -2.64 18.88
C CYS A 26 1.39 -1.49 19.89
N TYR A 27 0.95 -0.31 19.47
CA TYR A 27 1.02 0.90 20.29
C TYR A 27 0.02 0.86 21.45
N HIS A 28 0.52 0.97 22.69
CA HIS A 28 -0.25 0.86 23.94
C HIS A 28 -1.18 -0.36 23.99
N CYS A 29 -0.74 -1.54 23.57
CA CYS A 29 -1.60 -2.72 23.63
C CYS A 29 -1.56 -3.43 24.99
N LEU A 30 -2.70 -4.00 25.38
CA LEU A 30 -2.79 -4.90 26.53
C LEU A 30 -1.95 -6.16 26.27
N LEU A 31 -1.08 -6.52 27.22
CA LEU A 31 -0.33 -7.76 27.21
C LEU A 31 -1.26 -8.97 27.07
N GLN A 32 -0.94 -9.89 26.18
CA GLN A 32 -1.69 -11.11 25.93
C GLN A 32 -0.99 -12.29 26.61
N VAL A 33 -1.74 -13.21 27.20
CA VAL A 33 -1.15 -14.44 27.75
C VAL A 33 -0.64 -15.30 26.60
N LEU A 34 0.64 -15.69 26.66
CA LEU A 34 1.29 -16.56 25.69
C LEU A 34 1.19 -18.03 26.13
N VAL A 35 1.68 -18.33 27.33
CA VAL A 35 1.69 -19.68 27.91
C VAL A 35 1.94 -19.62 29.42
N ASN A 36 1.38 -20.57 30.17
CA ASN A 36 1.70 -20.77 31.58
C ASN A 36 2.65 -21.96 31.72
N VAL A 37 3.72 -21.79 32.50
CA VAL A 37 4.78 -22.78 32.69
C VAL A 37 4.85 -23.14 34.17
N SER A 38 4.45 -24.37 34.50
CA SER A 38 4.48 -24.85 35.88
C SER A 38 5.90 -25.01 36.40
N GLY A 39 6.16 -24.65 37.65
CA GLY A 39 7.41 -24.92 38.35
C GLY A 39 7.57 -26.41 38.64
N ASN A 40 8.80 -26.93 38.50
CA ASN A 40 9.07 -28.33 38.85
C ASN A 40 9.57 -28.42 40.31
N GLY A 41 9.07 -29.38 41.07
CA GLY A 41 9.45 -29.59 42.48
C GLY A 41 10.78 -30.33 42.67
N LYS A 42 11.46 -30.73 41.58
CA LYS A 42 12.72 -31.50 41.63
C LYS A 42 13.90 -30.66 41.10
N PRO A 43 15.01 -30.54 41.86
CA PRO A 43 16.19 -29.82 41.40
C PRO A 43 16.81 -30.50 40.17
N GLY A 44 17.19 -29.71 39.17
CA GLY A 44 17.97 -30.16 38.01
C GLY A 44 17.19 -30.62 36.77
N LYS A 45 15.85 -30.49 36.73
CA LYS A 45 15.06 -30.68 35.50
C LYS A 45 14.12 -29.49 35.26
N PRO A 46 14.42 -28.59 34.29
CA PRO A 46 13.52 -27.49 33.97
C PRO A 46 12.18 -28.01 33.45
N SER A 47 11.11 -27.27 33.78
CA SER A 47 9.82 -27.43 33.09
C SER A 47 9.89 -26.70 31.75
N ILE A 48 9.45 -27.36 30.68
CA ILE A 48 9.57 -26.83 29.31
C ILE A 48 8.18 -26.63 28.73
N ALA A 49 7.92 -25.43 28.22
CA ALA A 49 6.75 -25.13 27.40
C ALA A 49 7.19 -24.69 26.01
N ALA A 50 6.54 -25.22 24.96
CA ALA A 50 6.81 -24.85 23.57
C ALA A 50 5.68 -23.97 23.04
N VAL A 51 6.02 -22.85 22.43
CA VAL A 51 5.05 -21.91 21.84
C VAL A 51 5.56 -21.33 20.53
N ALA A 52 4.65 -21.05 19.61
CA ALA A 52 4.96 -20.32 18.38
C ALA A 52 4.85 -18.81 18.62
N VAL A 53 5.89 -18.06 18.27
CA VAL A 53 5.95 -16.60 18.41
C VAL A 53 6.03 -15.90 17.06
N SER A 54 5.47 -14.70 16.94
CA SER A 54 5.49 -13.94 15.69
C SER A 54 6.89 -13.42 15.36
N THR A 55 7.28 -13.47 14.09
CA THR A 55 8.58 -12.96 13.58
C THR A 55 8.43 -11.71 12.71
N GLN A 56 7.19 -11.25 12.46
CA GLN A 56 6.94 -10.04 11.65
C GLN A 56 7.58 -8.80 12.27
N HIS A 57 7.49 -8.72 13.59
CA HIS A 57 7.84 -7.56 14.41
C HIS A 57 8.58 -8.04 15.66
N GLY A 58 9.30 -7.13 16.34
CA GLY A 58 9.85 -7.45 17.66
C GLY A 58 8.75 -7.88 18.61
N SER A 59 9.05 -8.81 19.50
CA SER A 59 8.14 -9.27 20.54
C SER A 59 8.63 -8.80 21.90
N ILE A 60 7.73 -8.24 22.69
CA ILE A 60 7.93 -7.89 24.09
C ILE A 60 7.38 -9.08 24.89
N LEU A 61 8.25 -9.82 25.57
CA LEU A 61 7.84 -10.89 26.50
C LEU A 61 7.98 -10.40 27.93
N GLN A 62 6.95 -10.63 28.74
CA GLN A 62 6.95 -10.31 30.16
C GLN A 62 6.59 -11.56 30.95
N LEU A 63 7.43 -11.95 31.90
CA LEU A 63 7.26 -13.11 32.74
C LEU A 63 6.87 -12.64 34.13
N ASN A 64 5.73 -13.12 34.62
CA ASN A 64 5.26 -12.84 35.96
C ASN A 64 5.19 -14.12 36.78
N ASP A 65 5.45 -14.02 38.09
CA ASP A 65 5.11 -15.08 39.03
C ASP A 65 3.58 -15.18 39.13
N THR A 66 3.04 -16.38 38.93
CA THR A 66 1.59 -16.62 38.93
C THR A 66 0.98 -16.44 40.33
N SER A 67 1.79 -16.57 41.38
CA SER A 67 1.36 -16.52 42.79
C SER A 67 1.34 -15.09 43.31
N GLU A 68 2.34 -14.29 42.96
CA GLU A 68 2.53 -12.92 43.46
C GLU A 68 2.12 -11.84 42.44
N GLU A 69 1.76 -12.20 41.21
CA GLU A 69 1.57 -11.31 40.04
C GLU A 69 2.74 -10.33 39.81
N LYS A 70 3.90 -10.65 40.36
CA LYS A 70 5.08 -9.80 40.32
C LYS A 70 5.85 -10.02 39.03
N GLU A 71 6.24 -8.93 38.39
CA GLU A 71 7.14 -8.98 37.24
C GLU A 71 8.48 -9.59 37.65
N VAL A 72 8.79 -10.73 37.06
CA VAL A 72 10.07 -11.43 37.23
C VAL A 72 11.08 -10.87 36.24
N CYS A 73 10.64 -10.65 35.00
CA CYS A 73 11.52 -10.31 33.90
C CYS A 73 10.76 -9.81 32.68
N ARG A 74 11.32 -8.82 31.99
CA ARG A 74 10.80 -8.27 30.73
C ARG A 74 11.93 -8.21 29.71
N LEU A 75 11.68 -8.78 28.53
CA LEU A 75 12.65 -8.87 27.45
C LEU A 75 12.02 -8.44 26.13
N GLU A 76 12.80 -7.75 25.32
CA GLU A 76 12.40 -7.32 23.97
C GLU A 76 13.32 -8.05 22.99
N TYR A 77 12.75 -8.93 22.16
CA TYR A 77 13.51 -9.76 21.25
C TYR A 77 12.81 -9.87 19.90
N LYS A 78 13.58 -9.73 18.81
CA LYS A 78 13.08 -9.92 17.45
C LYS A 78 13.44 -11.33 16.97
N PHE A 79 12.46 -12.21 17.01
CA PHE A 79 12.59 -13.56 16.49
C PHE A 79 12.69 -13.55 14.96
N GLY A 80 13.60 -14.35 14.43
CA GLY A 80 13.71 -14.59 12.99
C GLY A 80 12.91 -15.81 12.56
N GLU A 81 12.48 -15.82 11.32
CA GLU A 81 11.65 -16.89 10.75
C GLU A 81 12.32 -18.25 10.80
N PHE A 82 11.56 -19.28 11.17
CA PHE A 82 12.03 -20.66 11.34
C PHE A 82 13.14 -20.85 12.38
N GLY A 83 13.49 -19.80 13.13
CA GLY A 83 14.44 -19.92 14.22
C GLY A 83 13.87 -20.77 15.36
N ASN A 84 14.75 -21.52 15.99
CA ASN A 84 14.45 -22.27 17.21
C ASN A 84 15.18 -21.61 18.37
N TYR A 85 14.43 -21.10 19.33
CA TYR A 85 14.93 -20.32 20.45
C TYR A 85 14.60 -21.00 21.78
N SER A 86 15.47 -20.83 22.77
CA SER A 86 15.22 -21.25 24.15
C SER A 86 15.37 -20.07 25.11
N LEU A 87 14.32 -19.79 25.88
CA LEU A 87 14.32 -18.81 26.95
C LEU A 87 14.59 -19.53 28.27
N LEU A 88 15.75 -19.27 28.87
CA LEU A 88 16.20 -19.86 30.14
C LEU A 88 15.91 -18.89 31.28
N VAL A 89 15.10 -19.30 32.27
CA VAL A 89 14.79 -18.50 33.47
C VAL A 89 15.46 -19.15 34.69
N LYS A 90 16.48 -18.49 35.25
CA LYS A 90 17.34 -19.05 36.33
C LYS A 90 17.75 -18.01 37.38
N HIS A 91 18.16 -18.45 38.57
CA HIS A 91 18.74 -17.57 39.59
C HIS A 91 20.21 -17.20 39.30
N VAL A 92 20.55 -15.91 39.46
CA VAL A 92 21.92 -15.41 39.36
C VAL A 92 22.73 -15.86 40.57
N HIS A 93 23.85 -16.55 40.35
CA HIS A 93 24.66 -17.16 41.41
C HIS A 93 25.52 -16.17 42.24
N ASN A 94 25.26 -14.86 42.19
CA ASN A 94 26.12 -13.81 42.79
C ASN A 94 25.62 -13.25 44.13
N GLY A 95 24.93 -14.04 44.96
CA GLY A 95 24.57 -13.64 46.34
C GLY A 95 23.44 -12.60 46.46
N VAL A 96 22.86 -12.19 45.33
CA VAL A 96 21.58 -11.47 45.25
C VAL A 96 20.59 -12.43 44.60
N ASN A 97 19.38 -12.59 45.15
CA ASN A 97 18.29 -13.39 44.58
C ASN A 97 17.71 -12.75 43.29
N GLU A 98 18.56 -12.31 42.37
CA GLU A 98 18.15 -11.81 41.07
C GLU A 98 17.88 -12.99 40.12
N ILE A 99 16.82 -12.86 39.33
CA ILE A 99 16.42 -13.84 38.31
C ILE A 99 16.88 -13.31 36.96
N ALA A 100 17.58 -14.14 36.18
CA ALA A 100 18.03 -13.83 34.83
C ALA A 100 17.21 -14.58 33.79
N CYS A 101 16.89 -13.87 32.69
CA CYS A 101 16.27 -14.41 31.49
C CYS A 101 17.25 -14.34 30.32
N ASP A 102 17.77 -15.48 29.89
CA ASP A 102 18.68 -15.54 28.75
C ASP A 102 17.96 -16.19 27.56
N VAL A 103 17.97 -15.52 26.40
CA VAL A 103 17.50 -16.10 25.13
C VAL A 103 18.68 -16.73 24.41
N VAL A 104 18.61 -18.04 24.19
CA VAL A 104 19.60 -18.85 23.46
C VAL A 104 19.03 -19.22 22.10
N VAL A 105 19.85 -19.13 21.06
CA VAL A 105 19.50 -19.57 19.70
C VAL A 105 19.94 -21.01 19.54
N ASN A 106 18.98 -21.93 19.42
CA ASN A 106 19.26 -23.35 19.15
C ASN A 106 19.52 -23.58 17.67
N GLU A 107 18.72 -22.94 16.82
CA GLU A 107 18.83 -23.02 15.37
C GLU A 107 18.68 -21.62 14.78
N ASN A 108 19.62 -21.25 13.90
CA ASN A 108 19.68 -19.92 13.31
C ASN A 108 18.46 -19.69 12.40
N PRO A 109 17.84 -18.51 12.44
CA PRO A 109 16.72 -18.19 11.59
C PRO A 109 17.13 -18.06 10.12
N VAL A 110 16.16 -18.21 9.22
CA VAL A 110 16.33 -17.98 7.79
C VAL A 110 16.28 -16.48 7.50
N ASP A 111 17.27 -15.95 6.76
CA ASP A 111 17.28 -14.53 6.37
C ASP A 111 16.34 -14.28 5.18
N SER A 112 15.16 -13.74 5.48
CA SER A 112 14.16 -13.34 4.50
C SER A 112 14.54 -12.10 3.67
N ASN A 113 15.49 -11.28 4.13
CA ASN A 113 15.91 -10.05 3.43
C ASN A 113 16.99 -10.32 2.38
N LEU A 114 17.69 -11.45 2.48
CA LEU A 114 18.77 -11.81 1.58
C LEU A 114 18.29 -11.94 0.11
N PRO A 115 17.19 -12.65 -0.22
CA PRO A 115 16.70 -12.74 -1.59
C PRO A 115 16.26 -11.39 -2.16
N VAL A 116 15.66 -10.54 -1.32
CA VAL A 116 15.19 -9.19 -1.70
C VAL A 116 16.38 -8.30 -2.04
N SER A 117 17.41 -8.32 -1.19
CA SER A 117 18.66 -7.57 -1.39
C SER A 117 19.36 -7.99 -2.68
N ILE A 118 19.44 -9.30 -2.95
CA ILE A 118 20.02 -9.83 -4.19
C ILE A 118 19.21 -9.35 -5.40
N ALA A 119 17.88 -9.44 -5.36
CA ALA A 119 17.02 -8.99 -6.46
C ALA A 119 17.18 -7.47 -6.72
N PHE A 120 17.29 -6.67 -5.65
CA PHE A 120 17.54 -5.24 -5.76
C PHE A 120 18.90 -4.94 -6.41
N LEU A 121 19.97 -5.60 -5.96
CA LEU A 121 21.31 -5.43 -6.53
C LEU A 121 21.36 -5.82 -8.01
N VAL A 122 20.70 -6.93 -8.38
CA VAL A 122 20.56 -7.34 -9.79
C VAL A 122 19.80 -6.27 -10.58
N GLY A 123 18.69 -5.74 -10.05
CA GLY A 123 17.93 -4.68 -10.70
C GLY A 123 18.76 -3.41 -10.94
N VAL A 124 19.53 -2.96 -9.93
CA VAL A 124 20.46 -1.83 -10.06
C VAL A 124 21.53 -2.12 -11.12
N ALA A 125 22.11 -3.31 -11.12
CA ALA A 125 23.10 -3.71 -12.11
C ALA A 125 22.55 -3.67 -13.54
N VAL A 126 21.30 -4.14 -13.76
CA VAL A 126 20.64 -4.06 -15.07
C VAL A 126 20.42 -2.61 -15.49
N VAL A 127 19.96 -1.74 -14.58
CA VAL A 127 19.76 -0.31 -14.89
C VAL A 127 21.09 0.35 -15.27
N VAL A 128 22.16 0.11 -14.50
CA VAL A 128 23.49 0.63 -14.80
C VAL A 128 23.97 0.12 -16.15
N ALA A 129 23.80 -1.17 -16.45
CA ALA A 129 24.17 -1.75 -17.74
C ALA A 129 23.39 -1.14 -18.91
N VAL A 130 22.08 -0.91 -18.76
CA VAL A 130 21.25 -0.27 -19.79
C VAL A 130 21.63 1.20 -20.00
N CYS A 131 21.87 1.95 -18.91
CA CYS A 131 22.34 3.34 -18.99
C CYS A 131 23.71 3.43 -19.65
N PHE A 132 24.64 2.54 -19.29
CA PHE A 132 25.97 2.45 -19.89
C PHE A 132 25.89 2.07 -21.36
N LEU A 133 25.04 1.09 -21.72
CA LEU A 133 24.82 0.71 -23.11
C LEU A 133 24.23 1.88 -23.93
N ARG A 134 23.27 2.64 -23.38
CA ARG A 134 22.75 3.85 -24.04
C ARG A 134 23.82 4.92 -24.20
N PHE A 135 24.67 5.12 -23.19
CA PHE A 135 25.80 6.04 -23.28
C PHE A 135 26.78 5.61 -24.37
N LEU A 136 27.13 4.33 -24.43
CA LEU A 136 27.99 3.78 -25.49
C LEU A 136 27.35 3.94 -26.87
N LEU A 137 26.06 3.64 -27.03
CA LEU A 137 25.31 3.85 -28.29
C LEU A 137 25.12 5.33 -28.65
N SER A 138 25.40 6.27 -27.72
CA SER A 138 25.41 7.70 -28.01
C SER A 138 26.78 8.19 -28.51
N LEU A 139 27.83 7.37 -28.42
CA LEU A 139 29.14 7.68 -28.97
C LEU A 139 29.18 7.22 -30.44
N ASP A 140 29.36 8.17 -31.36
CA ASP A 140 29.34 7.93 -32.81
C ASP A 140 30.34 6.83 -33.25
N ASP A 141 31.51 6.77 -32.61
CA ASP A 141 32.54 5.75 -32.88
C ASP A 141 32.10 4.34 -32.50
N PHE A 142 31.34 4.20 -31.41
CA PHE A 142 30.86 2.91 -30.94
C PHE A 142 29.66 2.41 -31.75
N ASN A 143 28.76 3.31 -32.16
CA ASN A 143 27.70 2.97 -33.13
C ASN A 143 28.27 2.51 -34.47
N ASN A 144 29.33 3.18 -34.96
CA ASN A 144 30.03 2.78 -36.19
C ASN A 144 30.77 1.44 -36.04
N TRP A 145 31.28 1.13 -34.85
CA TRP A 145 31.91 -0.17 -34.57
C TRP A 145 30.88 -1.30 -34.48
N ILE A 146 29.74 -1.08 -33.81
CA ILE A 146 28.64 -2.05 -33.73
C ILE A 146 28.01 -2.30 -35.10
N SER A 147 27.77 -1.27 -35.91
CA SER A 147 27.24 -1.46 -37.26
C SER A 147 28.20 -2.28 -38.13
N LYS A 148 29.52 -2.10 -37.96
CA LYS A 148 30.56 -2.95 -38.59
C LYS A 148 30.52 -4.40 -38.07
N ALA A 149 30.36 -4.62 -36.77
CA ALA A 149 30.38 -5.94 -36.15
C ALA A 149 29.07 -6.74 -36.37
N ILE A 150 27.92 -6.07 -36.49
CA ILE A 150 26.65 -6.70 -36.84
C ILE A 150 26.60 -7.03 -38.33
N ASN A 151 27.03 -6.12 -39.21
CA ASN A 151 27.15 -6.41 -40.64
C ASN A 151 28.18 -7.52 -40.93
N SER A 152 29.22 -7.69 -40.11
CA SER A 152 30.15 -8.81 -40.27
C SER A 152 29.56 -10.16 -39.85
N ARG A 153 28.52 -10.17 -39.00
CA ARG A 153 27.92 -11.41 -38.47
C ARG A 153 26.69 -11.86 -39.24
N GLU A 154 26.09 -10.98 -40.04
CA GLU A 154 24.94 -11.28 -40.90
C GLU A 154 25.35 -11.77 -42.30
N THR A 155 26.61 -11.59 -42.70
CA THR A 155 27.17 -12.17 -43.96
C THR A 155 27.69 -13.60 -43.84
N ASP A 156 27.87 -14.15 -42.63
CA ASP A 156 28.46 -15.50 -42.41
C ASP A 156 27.44 -16.58 -41.99
N ARG A 157 26.13 -16.32 -42.11
CA ARG A 157 25.08 -17.31 -41.80
C ARG A 157 24.08 -17.61 -42.92
N LEU A 158 24.35 -17.17 -44.14
CA LEU A 158 23.51 -17.46 -45.30
C LEU A 158 24.23 -18.25 -46.41
N ILE A 159 25.14 -19.15 -46.06
CA ILE A 159 25.56 -20.25 -46.95
C ILE A 159 25.87 -21.48 -46.07
N ASN A 160 24.85 -22.34 -45.86
CA ASN A 160 24.96 -23.81 -45.84
C ASN A 160 23.63 -24.48 -45.39
N SER A 161 23.03 -25.20 -46.36
CA SER A 161 22.06 -26.32 -46.34
C SER A 161 20.86 -26.28 -45.38
N GLU A 162 19.59 -26.30 -45.82
CA GLU A 162 18.85 -27.39 -46.50
C GLU A 162 18.80 -28.74 -45.75
N LEU A 163 17.55 -29.23 -45.58
CA LEU A 163 17.04 -30.56 -45.15
C LEU A 163 16.86 -30.91 -43.65
N GLY A 164 15.58 -31.12 -43.27
CA GLY A 164 15.18 -32.16 -42.29
C GLY A 164 14.04 -31.80 -41.32
N SER A 165 12.89 -32.43 -41.49
CA SER A 165 11.89 -32.77 -40.44
C SER A 165 11.58 -34.29 -40.56
N PRO A 166 10.94 -35.04 -39.63
CA PRO A 166 10.32 -34.72 -38.33
C PRO A 166 10.59 -35.74 -37.16
N SER A 167 9.98 -35.46 -35.98
CA SER A 167 9.44 -36.39 -34.95
C SER A 167 10.34 -37.25 -34.04
N ARG A 168 10.09 -37.17 -32.72
CA ARG A 168 9.93 -38.33 -31.82
C ARG A 168 9.18 -37.99 -30.53
N ALA A 169 8.17 -38.80 -30.23
CA ALA A 169 7.41 -38.87 -28.98
C ALA A 169 8.15 -39.69 -27.91
N GLY A 170 7.74 -39.53 -26.65
CA GLY A 170 8.07 -40.41 -25.53
C GLY A 170 7.14 -40.19 -24.33
N GLN A 171 6.29 -41.20 -24.04
CA GLN A 171 5.49 -41.44 -22.81
C GLN A 171 6.42 -41.63 -21.59
N LEU A 172 6.03 -41.65 -20.29
CA LEU A 172 4.91 -42.31 -19.60
C LEU A 172 4.97 -42.01 -18.07
N GLY A 173 3.83 -42.10 -17.36
CA GLY A 173 3.70 -42.42 -15.91
C GLY A 173 3.85 -41.25 -14.93
N ASP A 174 3.10 -41.09 -13.84
CA ASP A 174 2.32 -42.04 -13.04
C ASP A 174 1.35 -41.27 -12.09
N ASP A 175 0.38 -41.99 -11.55
CA ASP A 175 -0.75 -41.60 -10.69
C ASP A 175 -0.41 -40.75 -9.45
N THR A 176 -1.26 -39.75 -9.11
CA THR A 176 -1.64 -39.50 -7.70
C THR A 176 -2.99 -38.76 -7.58
N ARG A 177 -3.85 -39.28 -6.69
CA ARG A 177 -5.22 -38.81 -6.37
C ARG A 177 -5.29 -37.39 -5.79
N PRO A 178 -6.41 -36.65 -5.96
CA PRO A 178 -6.58 -35.31 -5.39
C PRO A 178 -6.95 -35.38 -3.91
N GLU A 179 -6.05 -34.89 -3.03
CA GLU A 179 -6.38 -34.60 -1.64
C GLU A 179 -7.21 -33.31 -1.52
N ALA A 180 -8.17 -33.38 -0.60
CA ALA A 180 -9.23 -32.41 -0.38
C ALA A 180 -8.71 -31.00 -0.05
N TRP A 181 -9.30 -30.02 -0.73
CA TRP A 181 -9.10 -28.59 -0.53
C TRP A 181 -9.46 -28.15 0.89
N ARG A 182 -8.49 -27.57 1.62
CA ARG A 182 -8.74 -26.62 2.71
C ARG A 182 -8.21 -25.26 2.26
N PRO A 183 -9.00 -24.16 2.32
CA PRO A 183 -8.49 -22.84 1.98
C PRO A 183 -7.56 -22.36 3.10
N SER A 184 -6.26 -22.33 2.83
CA SER A 184 -5.28 -21.66 3.69
C SER A 184 -5.37 -20.15 3.49
N ALA A 185 -5.39 -19.41 4.59
CA ALA A 185 -5.56 -17.96 4.64
C ALA A 185 -4.59 -17.21 3.70
N VAL A 186 -5.13 -16.20 3.01
CA VAL A 186 -4.43 -15.32 2.06
C VAL A 186 -3.33 -14.53 2.80
N PRO A 187 -2.05 -14.60 2.37
CA PRO A 187 -1.01 -13.78 2.98
C PRO A 187 -1.05 -12.34 2.44
N LEU A 188 -0.96 -11.37 3.37
CA LEU A 188 -0.98 -9.94 3.09
C LEU A 188 0.39 -9.46 2.57
N ARG A 189 0.40 -8.83 1.38
CA ARG A 189 1.59 -8.43 0.60
C ARG A 189 2.27 -7.12 1.07
N LEU A 190 3.54 -6.97 0.64
CA LEU A 190 4.45 -5.83 0.84
C LEU A 190 3.83 -4.43 0.66
N ARG A 191 4.13 -3.55 1.62
CA ARG A 191 3.94 -2.09 1.54
C ARG A 191 5.00 -1.46 0.63
N CYS A 192 4.77 -1.43 -0.68
CA CYS A 192 5.39 -0.41 -1.54
C CYS A 192 4.36 0.69 -1.81
N VAL A 193 4.80 1.96 -1.67
CA VAL A 193 4.12 3.23 -1.98
C VAL A 193 2.68 3.07 -2.46
N ASP A 194 1.72 3.51 -1.64
CA ASP A 194 0.27 3.44 -1.87
C ASP A 194 -0.14 3.91 -3.28
N THR A 195 -0.02 3.00 -4.26
CA THR A 195 -0.17 3.30 -5.69
C THR A 195 -1.60 3.73 -5.97
N PHE A 196 -2.56 3.12 -5.26
CA PHE A 196 -3.97 3.49 -5.29
C PHE A 196 -4.22 4.94 -4.83
N ARG A 197 -3.47 5.43 -3.84
CA ARG A 197 -3.73 6.74 -3.23
C ARG A 197 -2.98 7.84 -3.97
N GLY A 198 -1.77 7.55 -4.44
CA GLY A 198 -1.09 8.39 -5.44
C GLY A 198 -1.88 8.52 -6.75
N PHE A 199 -2.64 7.49 -7.14
CA PHE A 199 -3.54 7.55 -8.30
C PHE A 199 -4.62 8.63 -8.15
N VAL A 200 -5.17 8.84 -6.93
CA VAL A 200 -6.18 9.88 -6.68
C VAL A 200 -5.64 11.28 -7.01
N PHE A 201 -4.40 11.56 -6.62
CA PHE A 201 -3.72 12.82 -6.92
C PHE A 201 -3.55 13.00 -8.44
N ILE A 202 -2.98 12.02 -9.14
CA ILE A 202 -2.75 12.12 -10.60
C ILE A 202 -4.06 12.14 -11.40
N MET A 203 -5.10 11.45 -10.92
CA MET A 203 -6.46 11.54 -11.46
C MET A 203 -6.97 12.98 -11.40
N GLY A 204 -6.74 13.68 -10.29
CA GLY A 204 -6.99 15.11 -10.14
C GLY A 204 -6.31 15.96 -11.22
N SER A 205 -4.99 15.81 -11.38
CA SER A 205 -4.23 16.53 -12.41
C SER A 205 -4.78 16.28 -13.82
N SER A 206 -5.18 15.03 -14.09
CA SER A 206 -5.71 14.59 -15.39
C SER A 206 -7.11 15.16 -15.67
N ILE A 207 -7.97 15.30 -14.65
CA ILE A 207 -9.30 15.93 -14.78
C ILE A 207 -9.13 17.35 -15.35
N PHE A 208 -8.26 18.15 -14.74
CA PHE A 208 -8.07 19.54 -15.14
C PHE A 208 -7.51 19.69 -16.56
N LEU A 209 -6.45 18.93 -16.87
CA LEU A 209 -5.80 18.97 -18.20
C LEU A 209 -6.76 18.52 -19.31
N SER A 210 -7.49 17.41 -19.09
CA SER A 210 -8.43 16.88 -20.08
C SER A 210 -9.64 17.79 -20.30
N MET A 211 -10.19 18.35 -19.22
CA MET A 211 -11.38 19.19 -19.31
C MET A 211 -11.10 20.52 -20.00
N THR A 212 -9.97 21.15 -19.69
CA THR A 212 -9.59 22.42 -20.35
C THR A 212 -9.44 22.23 -21.86
N SER A 213 -8.84 21.11 -22.29
CA SER A 213 -8.72 20.76 -23.71
C SER A 213 -10.08 20.55 -24.39
N ILE A 214 -11.05 19.93 -23.69
CA ILE A 214 -12.40 19.67 -24.24
C ILE A 214 -13.22 20.97 -24.32
N LEU A 215 -13.11 21.85 -23.34
CA LEU A 215 -13.81 23.13 -23.32
C LEU A 215 -13.29 24.09 -24.39
N GLN A 216 -11.97 24.11 -24.65
CA GLN A 216 -11.39 24.86 -25.77
C GLN A 216 -11.92 24.42 -27.13
N ARG A 217 -12.34 23.15 -27.27
CA ARG A 217 -12.96 22.62 -28.49
C ARG A 217 -14.46 22.96 -28.62
N GLY A 218 -15.01 23.83 -27.76
CA GLY A 218 -16.39 24.30 -27.84
C GLY A 218 -17.46 23.28 -27.44
N CYS A 219 -17.10 22.23 -26.69
CA CYS A 219 -18.09 21.24 -26.22
C CYS A 219 -19.03 21.84 -25.16
N SER A 220 -20.34 21.57 -25.28
CA SER A 220 -21.34 21.98 -24.28
C SER A 220 -21.08 21.32 -22.91
N LYS A 221 -21.21 22.11 -21.84
CA LYS A 221 -21.05 21.65 -20.45
C LYS A 221 -21.98 20.50 -20.10
N PHE A 222 -23.22 20.49 -20.60
CA PHE A 222 -24.19 19.41 -20.34
C PHE A 222 -23.77 18.07 -20.93
N ARG A 223 -23.25 18.06 -22.16
CA ARG A 223 -22.74 16.83 -22.79
C ARG A 223 -21.54 16.29 -22.01
N LEU A 224 -20.71 17.17 -21.47
CA LEU A 224 -19.56 16.78 -20.64
C LEU A 224 -19.99 16.23 -19.28
N LEU A 225 -20.99 16.84 -18.64
CA LEU A 225 -21.59 16.30 -17.40
C LEU A 225 -22.13 14.88 -17.59
N GLY A 226 -22.81 14.61 -18.71
CA GLY A 226 -23.27 13.26 -19.05
C GLY A 226 -22.11 12.25 -19.16
N LYS A 227 -20.99 12.64 -19.79
CA LYS A 227 -19.79 11.79 -19.87
C LYS A 227 -19.16 11.54 -18.50
N ILE A 228 -19.05 12.57 -17.67
CA ILE A 228 -18.51 12.45 -16.30
C ILE A 228 -19.38 11.49 -15.48
N THR A 229 -20.70 11.68 -15.51
CA THR A 229 -21.66 10.85 -14.77
C THR A 229 -21.60 9.40 -15.21
N TRP A 230 -21.58 9.15 -16.53
CA TRP A 230 -21.49 7.80 -17.09
C TRP A 230 -20.19 7.09 -16.69
N ARG A 231 -19.05 7.79 -16.76
CA ARG A 231 -17.76 7.23 -16.37
C ARG A 231 -17.72 6.90 -14.88
N SER A 232 -18.20 7.79 -14.01
CA SER A 232 -18.31 7.54 -12.57
C SER A 232 -19.20 6.36 -12.26
N PHE A 233 -20.36 6.27 -12.93
CA PHE A 233 -21.28 5.15 -12.79
C PHE A 233 -20.62 3.82 -13.17
N LEU A 234 -19.97 3.75 -14.33
CA LEU A 234 -19.27 2.54 -14.78
C LEU A 234 -18.15 2.11 -13.81
N LEU A 235 -17.38 3.06 -13.27
CA LEU A 235 -16.34 2.76 -12.27
C LEU A 235 -16.93 2.14 -11.00
N ILE A 236 -18.05 2.70 -10.50
CA ILE A 236 -18.75 2.17 -9.32
C ILE A 236 -19.29 0.77 -9.61
N CYS A 237 -19.94 0.56 -10.75
CA CYS A 237 -20.48 -0.75 -11.14
C CYS A 237 -19.38 -1.81 -11.23
N ILE A 238 -18.29 -1.52 -11.95
CA ILE A 238 -17.14 -2.43 -12.06
C ILE A 238 -16.55 -2.72 -10.68
N GLY A 239 -16.46 -1.72 -9.81
CA GLY A 239 -16.01 -1.87 -8.43
C GLY A 239 -16.86 -2.85 -7.62
N ILE A 240 -18.19 -2.74 -7.69
CA ILE A 240 -19.11 -3.61 -6.94
C ILE A 240 -18.92 -5.07 -7.36
N PHE A 241 -18.77 -5.34 -8.66
CA PHE A 241 -18.54 -6.70 -9.16
C PHE A 241 -17.19 -7.28 -8.73
N ILE A 242 -16.13 -6.45 -8.66
CA ILE A 242 -14.78 -6.92 -8.32
C ILE A 242 -14.61 -7.16 -6.83
N VAL A 243 -15.16 -6.27 -6.00
CA VAL A 243 -15.02 -6.30 -4.54
C VAL A 243 -15.76 -7.49 -3.91
N ASN A 244 -16.71 -8.07 -4.63
CA ASN A 244 -17.49 -9.22 -4.19
C ASN A 244 -17.14 -10.47 -5.03
N PRO A 245 -15.90 -11.00 -4.90
CA PRO A 245 -15.47 -12.14 -5.69
C PRO A 245 -16.29 -13.37 -5.29
N ASN A 246 -16.98 -13.96 -6.26
CA ASN A 246 -17.81 -15.14 -6.04
C ASN A 246 -17.31 -16.37 -6.82
N TYR A 247 -16.01 -16.40 -7.14
CA TYR A 247 -15.51 -17.30 -8.17
C TYR A 247 -15.63 -18.80 -7.81
N CYS A 248 -15.74 -19.17 -6.53
CA CYS A 248 -15.82 -20.57 -6.09
C CYS A 248 -16.65 -20.86 -4.81
N LEU A 249 -17.32 -19.89 -4.17
CA LEU A 249 -17.87 -20.04 -2.80
C LEU A 249 -19.41 -20.26 -2.72
N GLY A 250 -20.11 -20.38 -3.86
CA GLY A 250 -21.57 -20.58 -3.90
C GLY A 250 -22.35 -19.28 -4.18
N PRO A 251 -23.68 -19.25 -4.08
CA PRO A 251 -24.46 -18.02 -4.32
C PRO A 251 -24.15 -16.97 -3.24
N LEU A 252 -23.77 -15.76 -3.67
CA LEU A 252 -23.58 -14.63 -2.78
C LEU A 252 -24.95 -14.24 -2.21
N SER A 253 -25.10 -14.31 -0.88
CA SER A 253 -26.27 -13.72 -0.22
C SER A 253 -26.20 -12.20 -0.41
N TRP A 254 -27.25 -11.62 -0.96
CA TRP A 254 -27.39 -10.17 -1.13
C TRP A 254 -27.16 -9.41 0.20
N ASP A 255 -27.44 -10.07 1.32
CA ASP A 255 -27.27 -9.57 2.68
C ASP A 255 -25.81 -9.36 3.10
N LYS A 256 -24.82 -9.93 2.40
CA LYS A 256 -23.39 -9.85 2.75
C LYS A 256 -22.53 -9.19 1.69
N VAL A 257 -23.16 -8.43 0.79
CA VAL A 257 -22.46 -7.74 -0.30
C VAL A 257 -21.67 -6.57 0.29
N ARG A 258 -20.35 -6.56 0.11
CA ARG A 258 -19.53 -5.41 0.47
C ARG A 258 -19.78 -4.25 -0.49
N ILE A 259 -20.20 -3.10 0.06
CA ILE A 259 -20.54 -1.90 -0.72
C ILE A 259 -19.32 -0.99 -0.92
N PRO A 260 -18.58 -0.59 0.14
CA PRO A 260 -17.44 0.29 -0.04
C PRO A 260 -16.28 -0.44 -0.72
N GLY A 261 -15.60 0.27 -1.59
CA GLY A 261 -14.46 -0.27 -2.29
C GLY A 261 -13.65 0.79 -3.00
N VAL A 262 -12.46 0.36 -3.40
CA VAL A 262 -11.39 1.14 -4.02
C VAL A 262 -11.91 1.88 -5.26
N LEU A 263 -12.54 1.16 -6.20
CA LEU A 263 -13.09 1.74 -7.43
C LEU A 263 -14.32 2.62 -7.17
N GLN A 264 -15.17 2.26 -6.21
CA GLN A 264 -16.34 3.04 -5.82
C GLN A 264 -15.93 4.41 -5.30
N ARG A 265 -14.96 4.45 -4.38
CA ARG A 265 -14.37 5.68 -3.87
C ARG A 265 -13.78 6.52 -4.99
N LEU A 266 -12.97 5.94 -5.89
CA LEU A 266 -12.44 6.67 -7.05
C LEU A 266 -13.54 7.25 -7.93
N GLY A 267 -14.61 6.49 -8.18
CA GLY A 267 -15.74 6.92 -8.99
C GLY A 267 -16.45 8.14 -8.40
N VAL A 268 -16.69 8.13 -7.08
CA VAL A 268 -17.29 9.25 -6.34
C VAL A 268 -16.34 10.45 -6.28
N THR A 269 -15.08 10.23 -5.95
CA THR A 269 -14.07 11.30 -5.91
C THR A 269 -13.90 11.96 -7.28
N TYR A 270 -13.80 11.18 -8.35
CA TYR A 270 -13.75 11.69 -9.72
C TYR A 270 -15.01 12.51 -10.05
N PHE A 271 -16.20 12.00 -9.70
CA PHE A 271 -17.46 12.70 -9.95
C PHE A 271 -17.47 14.08 -9.32
N VAL A 272 -17.22 14.16 -8.01
CA VAL A 272 -17.30 15.41 -7.25
C VAL A 272 -16.28 16.42 -7.77
N VAL A 273 -15.03 16.02 -7.95
CA VAL A 273 -13.96 16.92 -8.42
C VAL A 273 -14.19 17.36 -9.86
N ALA A 274 -14.59 16.46 -10.76
CA ALA A 274 -14.85 16.81 -12.16
C ALA A 274 -16.07 17.72 -12.33
N VAL A 275 -17.15 17.50 -11.55
CA VAL A 275 -18.32 18.39 -11.54
C VAL A 275 -17.95 19.75 -10.97
N LEU A 276 -17.21 19.80 -9.86
CA LEU A 276 -16.74 21.05 -9.26
C LEU A 276 -15.91 21.85 -10.26
N GLU A 277 -14.98 21.20 -10.95
CA GLU A 277 -14.20 21.86 -12.00
C GLU A 277 -15.09 22.31 -13.17
N LEU A 278 -16.10 21.53 -13.58
CA LEU A 278 -16.97 21.87 -14.72
C LEU A 278 -17.83 23.10 -14.46
N LEU A 279 -18.36 23.21 -13.24
CA LEU A 279 -19.18 24.34 -12.79
C LEU A 279 -18.39 25.64 -12.83
N PHE A 280 -17.17 25.62 -12.29
CA PHE A 280 -16.31 26.80 -12.19
C PHE A 280 -15.33 26.97 -13.35
N ALA A 281 -15.38 26.10 -14.36
CA ALA A 281 -14.54 26.23 -15.55
C ALA A 281 -14.82 27.54 -16.29
N LYS A 282 -13.78 28.39 -16.33
CA LYS A 282 -13.72 29.59 -17.15
C LYS A 282 -12.88 29.30 -18.39
N PRO A 283 -13.27 29.81 -19.58
CA PRO A 283 -12.40 29.73 -20.75
C PRO A 283 -11.09 30.47 -20.42
N VAL A 284 -9.96 29.76 -20.50
CA VAL A 284 -8.63 30.36 -20.34
C VAL A 284 -8.45 31.35 -21.49
N PRO A 285 -8.26 32.66 -21.25
CA PRO A 285 -8.03 33.62 -22.33
C PRO A 285 -6.74 33.26 -23.07
N GLU A 286 -6.80 33.11 -24.39
CA GLU A 286 -5.64 32.77 -25.25
C GLU A 286 -4.59 33.90 -25.32
N SER A 287 -4.87 35.10 -24.79
CA SER A 287 -4.00 36.26 -24.91
C SER A 287 -3.68 36.89 -23.55
N CYS A 288 -2.77 36.29 -22.78
CA CYS A 288 -2.02 36.99 -21.74
C CYS A 288 -0.66 37.48 -22.28
N THR A 289 -0.67 38.17 -23.43
CA THR A 289 0.53 38.80 -24.00
C THR A 289 0.62 40.30 -23.70
N LEU A 290 -0.42 40.91 -23.11
CA LEU A 290 -0.49 42.37 -22.94
C LEU A 290 -0.98 42.83 -21.56
N GLU A 291 -0.52 42.22 -20.48
CA GLU A 291 -0.36 42.93 -19.20
C GLU A 291 0.55 42.11 -18.29
N ARG A 292 1.78 42.60 -18.15
CA ARG A 292 2.89 41.98 -17.42
C ARG A 292 2.69 42.15 -15.89
N ARG A 293 1.52 41.74 -15.41
CA ARG A 293 1.13 41.68 -14.00
C ARG A 293 0.25 40.44 -13.77
N CYS A 294 0.74 39.28 -14.23
CA CYS A 294 0.19 38.01 -13.78
C CYS A 294 0.45 37.93 -12.27
N PHE A 295 -0.58 38.17 -11.46
CA PHE A 295 -0.45 38.05 -10.01
C PHE A 295 0.07 36.65 -9.68
N SER A 296 1.10 36.57 -8.84
CA SER A 296 1.81 35.32 -8.45
C SER A 296 0.90 34.23 -7.83
N LEU A 297 -0.41 34.47 -7.71
CA LEU A 297 -1.38 33.55 -7.13
C LEU A 297 -2.61 33.34 -8.02
N GLN A 298 -2.51 33.63 -9.32
CA GLN A 298 -3.66 33.54 -10.24
C GLN A 298 -4.29 32.14 -10.30
N ASP A 299 -3.48 31.09 -10.18
CA ASP A 299 -3.91 29.69 -10.08
C ASP A 299 -4.81 29.43 -8.87
N ILE A 300 -4.48 30.02 -7.72
CA ILE A 300 -5.23 29.89 -6.46
C ILE A 300 -6.44 30.83 -6.45
N ILE A 301 -6.25 32.11 -6.80
CA ILE A 301 -7.28 33.14 -6.77
C ILE A 301 -8.40 32.82 -7.76
N SER A 302 -8.09 32.32 -8.95
CA SER A 302 -9.11 31.90 -9.93
C SER A 302 -9.98 30.76 -9.39
N SER A 303 -9.42 29.91 -8.52
CA SER A 303 -10.05 28.70 -7.99
C SER A 303 -10.69 28.91 -6.61
N TRP A 304 -10.83 30.15 -6.13
CA TRP A 304 -11.30 30.44 -4.76
C TRP A 304 -12.66 29.79 -4.38
N PRO A 305 -13.68 29.70 -5.25
CA PRO A 305 -14.96 29.07 -4.86
C PRO A 305 -14.80 27.56 -4.67
N GLN A 306 -13.91 26.94 -5.44
CA GLN A 306 -13.60 25.52 -5.33
C GLN A 306 -12.86 25.24 -4.02
N TRP A 307 -11.87 26.08 -3.68
CA TRP A 307 -11.19 26.01 -2.38
C TRP A 307 -12.17 26.16 -1.21
N LEU A 308 -13.14 27.07 -1.28
CA LEU A 308 -14.16 27.23 -0.25
C LEU A 308 -15.00 25.96 -0.09
N PHE A 309 -15.41 25.32 -1.19
CA PHE A 309 -16.14 24.06 -1.15
C PHE A 309 -15.31 22.92 -0.53
N ILE A 310 -14.02 22.82 -0.88
CA ILE A 310 -13.11 21.80 -0.34
C ILE A 310 -12.85 22.03 1.15
N LEU A 311 -12.64 23.28 1.57
CA LEU A 311 -12.48 23.64 2.98
C LEU A 311 -13.75 23.40 3.80
N MET A 312 -14.93 23.58 3.20
CA MET A 312 -16.21 23.22 3.82
C MET A 312 -16.30 21.71 4.05
N LEU A 313 -15.96 20.89 3.04
CA LEU A 313 -15.94 19.43 3.19
C LEU A 313 -14.95 18.98 4.26
N GLU A 314 -13.75 19.55 4.28
CA GLU A 314 -12.74 19.26 5.30
C GLU A 314 -13.21 19.67 6.71
N SER A 315 -13.88 20.82 6.83
CA SER A 315 -14.47 21.27 8.09
C SER A 315 -15.55 20.32 8.58
N ILE A 316 -16.38 19.78 7.68
CA ILE A 316 -17.37 18.74 8.00
C ILE A 316 -16.67 17.46 8.47
N TRP A 317 -15.61 17.04 7.78
CA TRP A 317 -14.83 15.86 8.17
C TRP A 317 -14.24 16.01 9.58
N LEU A 318 -13.60 17.15 9.86
CA LEU A 318 -13.05 17.47 11.19
C LEU A 318 -14.15 17.51 12.24
N ALA A 319 -15.28 18.15 11.93
CA ALA A 319 -16.39 18.26 12.88
C ALA A 319 -16.98 16.89 13.24
N LEU A 320 -17.23 16.03 12.24
CA LEU A 320 -17.73 14.68 12.46
C LEU A 320 -16.70 13.82 13.20
N THR A 321 -15.42 13.94 12.87
CA THR A 321 -14.37 13.12 13.48
C THR A 321 -14.17 13.45 14.96
N PHE A 322 -14.18 14.74 15.33
CA PHE A 322 -13.84 15.18 16.69
C PHE A 322 -15.04 15.45 17.60
N PHE A 323 -16.20 15.84 17.06
CA PHE A 323 -17.36 16.24 17.88
C PHE A 323 -18.50 15.22 17.89
N LEU A 324 -18.50 14.21 17.01
CA LEU A 324 -19.55 13.19 17.04
C LEU A 324 -19.38 12.28 18.28
N PRO A 325 -20.36 12.22 19.20
CA PRO A 325 -20.29 11.31 20.34
C PRO A 325 -20.59 9.89 19.87
N VAL A 326 -19.59 9.00 19.98
CA VAL A 326 -19.76 7.58 19.68
C VAL A 326 -20.00 6.82 20.99
N PRO A 327 -21.06 5.99 21.09
CA PRO A 327 -21.36 5.24 22.30
C PRO A 327 -20.18 4.36 22.75
N GLY A 328 -19.75 4.53 24.00
CA GLY A 328 -18.67 3.74 24.60
C GLY A 328 -17.24 4.13 24.18
N CYS A 329 -17.08 5.21 23.39
CA CYS A 329 -15.78 5.68 22.91
C CYS A 329 -15.53 7.14 23.34
N PRO A 330 -14.27 7.56 23.54
CA PRO A 330 -13.97 8.96 23.79
C PRO A 330 -14.23 9.78 22.53
N THR A 331 -14.68 11.02 22.69
CA THR A 331 -14.88 11.96 21.57
C THR A 331 -13.55 12.22 20.86
N GLY A 332 -13.53 12.13 19.53
CA GLY A 332 -12.30 12.28 18.74
C GLY A 332 -11.39 11.06 18.70
N TYR A 333 -11.89 9.86 19.01
CA TYR A 333 -11.10 8.63 18.94
C TYR A 333 -10.68 8.31 17.50
N LEU A 334 -9.37 8.22 17.26
CA LEU A 334 -8.75 7.86 15.96
C LEU A 334 -8.06 6.49 15.97
N GLY A 335 -8.16 5.77 17.09
CA GLY A 335 -7.42 4.55 17.34
C GLY A 335 -8.03 3.30 16.70
N PRO A 336 -7.29 2.18 16.76
CA PRO A 336 -7.71 0.90 16.21
C PRO A 336 -8.78 0.20 17.06
N GLY A 337 -8.96 0.54 18.33
CA GLY A 337 -9.76 -0.22 19.28
C GLY A 337 -9.14 -1.58 19.60
N GLY A 338 -9.96 -2.57 19.94
CA GLY A 338 -9.49 -3.91 20.32
C GLY A 338 -8.62 -3.89 21.58
N ILE A 339 -7.43 -4.50 21.51
CA ILE A 339 -6.45 -4.50 22.62
C ILE A 339 -5.62 -3.21 22.70
N GLY A 340 -5.77 -2.28 21.76
CA GLY A 340 -5.13 -0.97 21.80
C GLY A 340 -5.65 -0.10 22.95
N ASP A 341 -4.90 0.95 23.31
CA ASP A 341 -5.18 1.81 24.47
C ASP A 341 -5.40 1.02 25.77
N LEU A 342 -4.58 -0.01 25.97
CA LEU A 342 -4.62 -0.98 27.07
C LEU A 342 -5.96 -1.72 27.14
N GLY A 343 -6.61 -1.95 26.01
CA GLY A 343 -7.89 -2.66 25.91
C GLY A 343 -9.09 -1.86 26.43
N LYS A 344 -8.94 -0.54 26.66
CA LYS A 344 -10.00 0.30 27.24
C LYS A 344 -11.20 0.50 26.32
N TYR A 345 -10.98 0.47 25.00
CA TYR A 345 -11.99 0.80 23.98
C TYR A 345 -12.12 -0.29 22.90
N PRO A 346 -12.51 -1.53 23.26
CA PRO A 346 -12.44 -2.68 22.36
C PRO A 346 -13.33 -2.56 21.13
N ASN A 347 -14.49 -1.91 21.25
CA ASN A 347 -15.50 -1.79 20.19
C ASN A 347 -15.43 -0.46 19.42
N CYS A 348 -14.35 0.31 19.60
CA CYS A 348 -14.22 1.66 19.06
C CYS A 348 -13.43 1.73 17.74
N THR A 349 -13.30 0.61 17.02
CA THR A 349 -12.49 0.53 15.80
C THR A 349 -12.92 1.57 14.76
N GLY A 350 -11.99 2.48 14.45
CA GLY A 350 -12.20 3.56 13.48
C GLY A 350 -13.01 4.76 13.99
N GLY A 351 -13.35 4.79 15.30
CA GLY A 351 -14.07 5.90 15.93
C GLY A 351 -15.34 6.33 15.20
N ALA A 352 -15.46 7.64 14.96
CA ALA A 352 -16.60 8.23 14.27
C ALA A 352 -16.76 7.71 12.82
N ALA A 353 -15.65 7.48 12.09
CA ALA A 353 -15.71 7.00 10.72
C ALA A 353 -16.36 5.61 10.64
N GLY A 354 -15.85 4.67 11.43
CA GLY A 354 -16.40 3.32 11.49
C GLY A 354 -17.83 3.29 12.00
N TYR A 355 -18.18 4.18 12.94
CA TYR A 355 -19.54 4.27 13.47
C TYR A 355 -20.54 4.75 12.40
N ILE A 356 -20.21 5.79 11.64
CA ILE A 356 -21.05 6.29 10.53
C ILE A 356 -21.22 5.22 9.46
N ASP A 357 -20.15 4.53 9.09
CA ASP A 357 -20.21 3.48 8.06
C ASP A 357 -21.13 2.33 8.49
N ARG A 358 -21.03 1.88 9.75
CA ARG A 358 -21.94 0.86 10.31
C ARG A 358 -23.40 1.34 10.39
N LEU A 359 -23.62 2.59 10.77
CA LEU A 359 -24.97 3.16 10.87
C LEU A 359 -25.66 3.29 9.51
N LEU A 360 -24.92 3.67 8.46
CA LEU A 360 -25.48 3.95 7.14
C LEU A 360 -25.51 2.71 6.22
N LEU A 361 -24.51 1.85 6.31
CA LEU A 361 -24.34 0.72 5.41
C LEU A 361 -24.71 -0.61 6.07
N GLY A 362 -24.68 -0.70 7.41
CA GLY A 362 -24.85 -1.96 8.15
C GLY A 362 -23.57 -2.77 8.27
N ASP A 363 -23.45 -3.58 9.32
CA ASP A 363 -22.22 -4.35 9.61
C ASP A 363 -21.89 -5.40 8.55
N ASP A 364 -22.89 -6.05 7.95
CA ASP A 364 -22.70 -7.12 6.95
C ASP A 364 -22.18 -6.61 5.59
N HIS A 365 -22.36 -5.33 5.31
CA HIS A 365 -21.95 -4.69 4.05
C HIS A 365 -20.57 -4.04 4.11
N LEU A 366 -19.86 -4.18 5.23
CA LEU A 366 -18.50 -3.67 5.46
C LEU A 366 -17.45 -4.77 5.34
N TYR A 367 -16.19 -4.33 5.29
CA TYR A 367 -15.06 -5.25 5.30
C TYR A 367 -14.87 -5.94 6.65
N GLN A 368 -14.95 -7.28 6.64
CA GLN A 368 -14.93 -8.12 7.85
C GLN A 368 -13.51 -8.42 8.37
N HIS A 369 -12.49 -8.22 7.55
CA HIS A 369 -11.11 -8.58 7.88
C HIS A 369 -10.16 -7.37 7.82
N PRO A 370 -10.43 -6.27 8.56
CA PRO A 370 -9.60 -5.08 8.53
C PRO A 370 -8.18 -5.39 9.02
N SER A 371 -7.18 -4.66 8.54
CA SER A 371 -5.80 -4.86 8.96
C SER A 371 -5.58 -4.67 10.48
N SER A 372 -6.46 -3.93 11.16
CA SER A 372 -6.45 -3.80 12.62
C SER A 372 -6.78 -5.09 13.35
N ASN A 373 -7.49 -6.04 12.72
CA ASN A 373 -7.81 -7.34 13.31
C ASN A 373 -6.55 -8.16 13.60
N VAL A 374 -5.55 -8.10 12.70
CA VAL A 374 -4.31 -8.88 12.83
C VAL A 374 -3.45 -8.42 14.00
N LEU A 375 -3.28 -7.10 14.18
CA LEU A 375 -2.36 -6.56 15.20
C LEU A 375 -3.07 -6.19 16.51
N TYR A 376 -4.30 -5.66 16.43
CA TYR A 376 -5.05 -5.14 17.57
C TYR A 376 -6.25 -6.03 17.97
N HIS A 377 -6.43 -7.20 17.33
CA HIS A 377 -7.46 -8.19 17.67
C HIS A 377 -8.88 -7.58 17.69
N THR A 378 -9.14 -6.63 16.79
CA THR A 378 -10.42 -5.92 16.71
C THR A 378 -11.52 -6.85 16.24
N LYS A 379 -12.68 -6.84 16.93
CA LYS A 379 -13.83 -7.69 16.59
C LYS A 379 -14.87 -6.99 15.71
N VAL A 380 -14.83 -5.67 15.64
CA VAL A 380 -15.83 -4.85 14.94
C VAL A 380 -15.45 -4.70 13.47
N ALA A 381 -16.43 -4.80 12.57
CA ALA A 381 -16.26 -4.56 11.14
C ALA A 381 -15.85 -3.10 10.89
N TYR A 382 -14.91 -2.91 9.95
CA TYR A 382 -14.38 -1.59 9.60
C TYR A 382 -13.92 -1.59 8.15
N ASP A 383 -14.40 -0.61 7.37
CA ASP A 383 -14.01 -0.47 5.97
C ASP A 383 -13.06 0.73 5.77
N PRO A 384 -11.82 0.52 5.29
CA PRO A 384 -10.92 1.64 4.97
C PRO A 384 -11.41 2.47 3.77
N GLU A 385 -12.33 1.93 2.98
CA GLU A 385 -12.94 2.54 1.80
C GLU A 385 -14.29 3.24 2.08
N GLY A 386 -14.61 3.45 3.36
CA GLY A 386 -15.85 4.06 3.85
C GLY A 386 -16.10 5.53 3.47
N ILE A 387 -17.26 6.04 3.91
CA ILE A 387 -17.85 7.32 3.48
C ILE A 387 -16.98 8.49 3.92
N LEU A 388 -16.60 8.51 5.21
CA LEU A 388 -15.89 9.65 5.79
C LEU A 388 -14.48 9.81 5.14
N GLY A 389 -13.79 8.71 4.86
CA GLY A 389 -12.50 8.73 4.15
C GLY A 389 -12.59 9.18 2.68
N THR A 390 -13.79 9.13 2.08
CA THR A 390 -14.01 9.63 0.70
C THR A 390 -13.94 11.15 0.64
N ILE A 391 -14.27 11.86 1.72
CA ILE A 391 -14.08 13.32 1.81
C ILE A 391 -12.59 13.67 1.65
N ASN A 392 -11.72 13.02 2.39
CA ASN A 392 -10.28 13.27 2.32
C ASN A 392 -9.68 12.81 0.99
N SER A 393 -10.30 11.84 0.32
CA SER A 393 -9.96 11.47 -1.05
C SER A 393 -10.29 12.58 -2.06
N ILE A 394 -11.41 13.29 -1.87
CA ILE A 394 -11.77 14.49 -2.66
C ILE A 394 -10.74 15.60 -2.46
N VAL A 395 -10.30 15.85 -1.22
CA VAL A 395 -9.24 16.82 -0.92
C VAL A 395 -7.94 16.46 -1.66
N MET A 396 -7.51 15.20 -1.60
CA MET A 396 -6.32 14.72 -2.30
C MET A 396 -6.42 14.88 -3.83
N ALA A 397 -7.56 14.52 -4.42
CA ALA A 397 -7.78 14.70 -5.85
C ALA A 397 -7.77 16.18 -6.24
N PHE A 398 -8.31 17.06 -5.40
CA PHE A 398 -8.30 18.49 -5.65
C PHE A 398 -6.87 19.10 -5.54
N LEU A 399 -6.03 18.61 -4.62
CA LEU A 399 -4.60 18.95 -4.61
C LEU A 399 -3.90 18.51 -5.91
N GLY A 400 -4.33 17.38 -6.48
CA GLY A 400 -3.94 16.97 -7.83
C GLY A 400 -4.38 17.95 -8.92
N VAL A 401 -5.63 18.42 -8.88
CA VAL A 401 -6.11 19.46 -9.80
C VAL A 401 -5.23 20.72 -9.71
N GLN A 402 -4.81 21.11 -8.51
CA GLN A 402 -3.89 22.23 -8.32
C GLN A 402 -2.54 21.99 -9.02
N ALA A 403 -1.99 20.77 -8.98
CA ALA A 403 -0.79 20.42 -9.75
C ALA A 403 -1.04 20.54 -11.27
N GLY A 404 -2.20 20.09 -11.77
CA GLY A 404 -2.60 20.25 -13.17
C GLY A 404 -2.72 21.72 -13.60
N LYS A 405 -3.26 22.58 -12.72
CA LYS A 405 -3.35 24.03 -12.93
C LYS A 405 -1.97 24.66 -13.06
N ILE A 406 -1.04 24.31 -12.17
CA ILE A 406 0.34 24.80 -12.23
C ILE A 406 0.98 24.46 -13.57
N LEU A 407 0.85 23.20 -14.02
CA LEU A 407 1.42 22.75 -15.30
C LEU A 407 0.85 23.49 -16.51
N LEU A 408 -0.45 23.83 -16.49
CA LEU A 408 -1.10 24.47 -17.63
C LEU A 408 -0.93 26.00 -17.64
N TYR A 409 -1.09 26.67 -16.50
CA TYR A 409 -0.98 28.13 -16.41
C TYR A 409 0.46 28.62 -16.63
N TYR A 410 1.46 27.83 -16.23
CA TYR A 410 2.88 28.18 -16.30
C TYR A 410 3.65 27.32 -17.32
N LYS A 411 2.96 26.76 -18.31
CA LYS A 411 3.50 25.76 -19.26
C LYS A 411 4.88 26.12 -19.86
N ASP A 412 5.10 27.39 -20.18
CA ASP A 412 6.36 27.87 -20.79
C ASP A 412 7.37 28.42 -19.76
N GLN A 413 7.00 28.41 -18.48
CA GLN A 413 7.75 28.99 -17.36
C GLN A 413 8.20 27.91 -16.38
N THR A 414 9.20 27.11 -16.81
CA THR A 414 9.74 25.99 -16.01
C THR A 414 10.15 26.41 -14.59
N LYS A 415 10.77 27.58 -14.42
CA LYS A 415 11.16 28.08 -13.09
C LYS A 415 9.95 28.29 -12.18
N ASP A 416 8.87 28.85 -12.70
CA ASP A 416 7.65 29.13 -11.92
C ASP A 416 6.91 27.84 -11.54
N ILE A 417 6.90 26.83 -12.43
CA ILE A 417 6.38 25.49 -12.11
C ILE A 417 7.17 24.89 -10.93
N LEU A 418 8.51 24.89 -11.01
CA LEU A 418 9.35 24.29 -9.97
C LEU A 418 9.22 25.00 -8.63
N ILE A 419 9.17 26.35 -8.62
CA ILE A 419 8.95 27.13 -7.40
C ILE A 419 7.61 26.75 -6.76
N ARG A 420 6.55 26.58 -7.55
CA ARG A 420 5.22 26.20 -7.03
C ARG A 420 5.16 24.78 -6.52
N PHE A 421 5.75 23.82 -7.20
CA PHE A 421 5.83 22.44 -6.70
C PHE A 421 6.59 22.39 -5.38
N THR A 422 7.71 23.11 -5.27
CA THR A 422 8.44 23.24 -4.00
C THR A 422 7.60 23.94 -2.93
N ALA A 423 6.90 25.02 -3.27
CA ALA A 423 6.05 25.74 -2.31
C ALA A 423 4.91 24.86 -1.76
N TRP A 424 4.20 24.14 -2.64
CA TRP A 424 3.15 23.19 -2.22
C TRP A 424 3.70 22.00 -1.44
N CYS A 425 4.85 21.46 -1.84
CA CYS A 425 5.56 20.43 -1.11
C CYS A 425 5.86 20.87 0.33
N CYS A 426 6.48 22.04 0.50
CA CYS A 426 6.81 22.59 1.82
C CYS A 426 5.57 22.94 2.63
N PHE A 427 4.57 23.60 2.03
CA PHE A 427 3.33 23.99 2.72
C PHE A 427 2.58 22.77 3.28
N LEU A 428 2.33 21.75 2.44
CA LEU A 428 1.65 20.53 2.87
C LEU A 428 2.51 19.72 3.85
N GLY A 429 3.84 19.71 3.66
CA GLY A 429 4.78 19.07 4.59
C GLY A 429 4.76 19.71 5.98
N LEU A 430 4.71 21.04 6.06
CA LEU A 430 4.62 21.77 7.34
C LEU A 430 3.28 21.52 8.04
N ILE A 431 2.15 21.50 7.30
CA ILE A 431 0.85 21.13 7.86
C ILE A 431 0.87 19.70 8.40
N SER A 432 1.46 18.78 7.65
CA SER A 432 1.60 17.39 8.08
C SER A 432 2.41 17.29 9.37
N VAL A 433 3.58 17.93 9.42
CA VAL A 433 4.44 18.00 10.61
C VAL A 433 3.70 18.59 11.80
N ALA A 434 2.91 19.64 11.60
CA ALA A 434 2.11 20.25 12.66
C ALA A 434 1.06 19.27 13.24
N PHE A 435 0.39 18.50 12.38
CA PHE A 435 -0.60 17.52 12.84
C PHE A 435 0.03 16.31 13.55
N THR A 436 1.20 15.86 13.09
CA THR A 436 1.87 14.67 13.62
C THR A 436 2.84 14.97 14.75
N LYS A 437 3.18 16.24 15.01
CA LYS A 437 4.23 16.63 15.97
C LYS A 437 5.57 15.89 15.75
N ILE A 438 5.85 15.45 14.50
CA ILE A 438 7.02 14.62 14.15
C ILE A 438 7.06 13.28 14.92
N SER A 439 5.90 12.77 15.35
CA SER A 439 5.77 11.43 15.94
C SER A 439 4.98 10.52 15.01
N GLU A 440 5.26 9.21 15.09
CA GLU A 440 4.57 8.18 14.31
C GLU A 440 3.14 7.97 14.82
N ASN A 441 2.98 7.92 16.14
CA ASN A 441 1.71 7.57 16.80
C ASN A 441 1.15 8.70 17.67
N GLU A 442 1.97 9.68 18.04
CA GLU A 442 1.55 10.82 18.86
C GLU A 442 1.31 12.04 17.96
N GLY A 443 0.36 12.91 18.32
CA GLY A 443 -0.01 14.06 17.50
C GLY A 443 -1.47 14.43 17.68
N PHE A 444 -1.88 15.54 17.07
CA PHE A 444 -3.30 15.90 17.03
C PHE A 444 -4.06 14.96 16.10
N ILE A 445 -3.45 14.64 14.94
CA ILE A 445 -4.00 13.73 13.95
C ILE A 445 -2.84 12.87 13.41
N PRO A 446 -2.61 11.66 13.96
CA PRO A 446 -1.52 10.80 13.48
C PRO A 446 -1.76 10.34 12.04
N VAL A 447 -0.70 9.93 11.35
CA VAL A 447 -0.77 9.46 9.96
C VAL A 447 -1.50 8.12 9.93
N ASN A 448 -2.80 8.16 9.64
CA ASN A 448 -3.64 6.97 9.62
C ASN A 448 -4.10 6.68 8.19
N LYS A 449 -3.50 5.64 7.61
CA LYS A 449 -3.85 5.12 6.29
C LYS A 449 -5.31 4.65 6.26
N ASN A 450 -5.75 3.85 7.22
CA ASN A 450 -7.08 3.24 7.19
C ASN A 450 -8.21 4.28 7.29
N LEU A 451 -8.01 5.37 8.04
CA LEU A 451 -8.96 6.48 8.15
C LEU A 451 -8.85 7.51 7.02
N TRP A 452 -7.83 7.41 6.17
CA TRP A 452 -7.47 8.50 5.25
C TRP A 452 -7.32 9.83 5.97
N SER A 453 -6.64 9.86 7.13
CA SER A 453 -6.55 11.08 7.94
C SER A 453 -6.00 12.27 7.14
N ILE A 454 -6.38 13.50 7.51
CA ILE A 454 -5.88 14.68 6.81
C ILE A 454 -4.35 14.79 6.86
N SER A 455 -3.71 14.36 7.95
CA SER A 455 -2.25 14.26 8.04
C SER A 455 -1.66 13.25 7.04
N TYR A 456 -2.33 12.13 6.81
CA TYR A 456 -1.95 11.18 5.76
C TYR A 456 -2.10 11.80 4.36
N VAL A 457 -3.21 12.52 4.11
CA VAL A 457 -3.46 13.19 2.83
C VAL A 457 -2.44 14.28 2.53
N THR A 458 -2.11 15.13 3.51
CA THR A 458 -1.10 16.19 3.34
C THR A 458 0.31 15.63 3.20
N THR A 459 0.66 14.58 3.96
CA THR A 459 1.92 13.84 3.79
C THR A 459 2.08 13.32 2.37
N LEU A 460 1.11 12.54 1.87
CA LEU A 460 1.21 11.91 0.57
C LEU A 460 1.17 12.93 -0.57
N SER A 461 0.38 14.00 -0.43
CA SER A 461 0.33 15.08 -1.41
C SER A 461 1.65 15.87 -1.46
N SER A 462 2.30 16.10 -0.30
CA SER A 462 3.65 16.69 -0.24
C SER A 462 4.66 15.83 -1.02
N PHE A 463 4.68 14.51 -0.78
CA PHE A 463 5.52 13.59 -1.55
C PHE A 463 5.17 13.58 -3.04
N ALA A 464 3.90 13.68 -3.42
CA ALA A 464 3.49 13.74 -4.82
C ALA A 464 4.04 15.00 -5.52
N PHE A 465 3.97 16.17 -4.87
CA PHE A 465 4.57 17.40 -5.39
C PHE A 465 6.10 17.31 -5.48
N PHE A 466 6.75 16.67 -4.50
CA PHE A 466 8.20 16.41 -4.55
C PHE A 466 8.59 15.50 -5.73
N ILE A 467 7.82 14.43 -5.96
CA ILE A 467 8.02 13.54 -7.10
C ILE A 467 7.82 14.30 -8.41
N LEU A 468 6.78 15.14 -8.52
CA LEU A 468 6.58 15.99 -9.71
C LEU A 468 7.70 17.01 -9.91
N PHE A 469 8.24 17.59 -8.83
CA PHE A 469 9.40 18.48 -8.88
C PHE A 469 10.63 17.80 -9.50
N ILE A 470 10.83 16.50 -9.23
CA ILE A 470 11.93 15.72 -9.82
C ILE A 470 11.59 15.27 -11.24
N LEU A 471 10.38 14.73 -11.46
CA LEU A 471 10.01 14.11 -12.74
C LEU A 471 9.82 15.12 -13.86
N TYR A 472 9.21 16.29 -13.59
CA TYR A 472 8.96 17.32 -14.61
C TYR A 472 10.24 17.76 -15.35
N PRO A 473 11.34 18.16 -14.69
CA PRO A 473 12.55 18.53 -15.41
C PRO A 473 13.25 17.34 -16.08
N VAL A 474 13.13 16.13 -15.53
CA VAL A 474 13.75 14.91 -16.10
C VAL A 474 13.04 14.47 -17.39
N VAL A 475 11.71 14.49 -17.37
CA VAL A 475 10.86 13.98 -18.46
C VAL A 475 10.50 15.09 -19.45
N ASP A 476 9.92 16.20 -19.00
CA ASP A 476 9.35 17.24 -19.87
C ASP A 476 10.38 18.27 -20.34
N VAL A 477 11.41 18.59 -19.53
CA VAL A 477 12.41 19.62 -19.88
C VAL A 477 13.63 19.01 -20.57
N LYS A 478 14.27 18.02 -19.94
CA LYS A 478 15.52 17.43 -20.45
C LYS A 478 15.29 16.21 -21.35
N GLY A 479 14.10 15.61 -21.35
CA GLY A 479 13.80 14.42 -22.15
C GLY A 479 14.68 13.21 -21.84
N LEU A 480 15.28 13.13 -20.64
CA LEU A 480 16.21 12.05 -20.27
C LEU A 480 15.49 10.69 -20.17
N TRP A 481 14.18 10.73 -19.94
CA TRP A 481 13.37 9.53 -19.78
C TRP A 481 12.00 9.71 -20.41
N THR A 482 11.57 8.70 -21.17
CA THR A 482 10.28 8.68 -21.86
C THR A 482 9.13 8.18 -20.99
N GLY A 483 9.37 7.87 -19.71
CA GLY A 483 8.40 7.26 -18.80
C GLY A 483 8.28 5.73 -18.93
N ALA A 484 9.07 5.09 -19.79
CA ALA A 484 9.06 3.63 -19.97
C ALA A 484 9.80 2.90 -18.83
N PRO A 485 9.29 1.76 -18.31
CA PRO A 485 8.13 1.02 -18.78
C PRO A 485 6.79 1.44 -18.13
N PHE A 486 6.78 2.35 -17.16
CA PHE A 486 5.59 2.63 -16.34
C PHE A 486 4.45 3.30 -17.09
N PHE A 487 4.73 4.01 -18.19
CA PHE A 487 3.66 4.59 -18.99
C PHE A 487 2.76 3.53 -19.66
N TYR A 488 3.28 2.33 -19.94
CA TYR A 488 2.48 1.25 -20.55
C TYR A 488 1.32 0.81 -19.64
N PRO A 489 1.55 0.35 -18.38
CA PRO A 489 0.46 0.06 -17.47
C PRO A 489 -0.32 1.33 -17.10
N GLY A 490 0.31 2.51 -17.08
CA GLY A 490 -0.38 3.79 -16.84
C GLY A 490 -1.50 4.09 -17.85
N MET A 491 -1.29 3.80 -19.14
CA MET A 491 -2.30 4.00 -20.19
C MET A 491 -3.47 3.00 -20.12
N ASN A 492 -3.32 1.90 -19.40
CA ASN A 492 -4.32 0.84 -19.22
C ASN A 492 -4.51 0.50 -17.73
N SER A 493 -4.43 1.51 -16.85
CA SER A 493 -4.34 1.32 -15.40
C SER A 493 -5.54 0.59 -14.81
N ILE A 494 -6.75 0.92 -15.27
CA ILE A 494 -7.98 0.24 -14.84
C ILE A 494 -7.95 -1.22 -15.29
N LEU A 495 -7.56 -1.52 -16.53
CA LEU A 495 -7.47 -2.90 -17.03
C LEU A 495 -6.49 -3.72 -16.18
N VAL A 496 -5.30 -3.18 -15.90
CA VAL A 496 -4.29 -3.86 -15.10
C VAL A 496 -4.77 -4.08 -13.67
N TYR A 497 -5.47 -3.10 -13.07
CA TYR A 497 -6.05 -3.25 -11.74
C TYR A 497 -7.14 -4.33 -11.70
N VAL A 498 -8.16 -4.22 -12.57
CA VAL A 498 -9.25 -5.19 -12.66
C VAL A 498 -8.70 -6.58 -12.97
N GLY A 499 -7.78 -6.66 -13.92
CA GLY A 499 -7.12 -7.90 -14.29
C GLY A 499 -6.37 -8.52 -13.13
N HIS A 500 -5.61 -7.73 -12.34
CA HIS A 500 -4.93 -8.25 -11.17
C HIS A 500 -5.91 -8.80 -10.13
N GLU A 501 -6.97 -8.06 -9.81
CA GLU A 501 -7.98 -8.51 -8.83
C GLU A 501 -8.72 -9.78 -9.29
N VAL A 502 -9.06 -9.89 -10.57
CA VAL A 502 -9.75 -11.07 -11.12
C VAL A 502 -8.83 -12.27 -11.21
N PHE A 503 -7.60 -12.08 -11.68
CA PHE A 503 -6.66 -13.17 -11.95
C PHE A 503 -5.67 -13.43 -10.81
N HIS A 504 -5.82 -12.81 -9.63
CA HIS A 504 -4.82 -12.92 -8.57
C HIS A 504 -4.52 -14.36 -8.16
N ASN A 505 -5.52 -15.25 -8.16
CA ASN A 505 -5.39 -16.67 -7.80
C ASN A 505 -5.01 -17.60 -8.98
N TYR A 506 -4.78 -17.06 -10.18
CA TYR A 506 -4.57 -17.86 -11.39
C TYR A 506 -3.10 -17.83 -11.83
N PHE A 507 -2.63 -18.93 -12.41
CA PHE A 507 -1.33 -18.96 -13.08
C PHE A 507 -1.35 -18.02 -14.31
N PRO A 508 -0.30 -17.22 -14.58
CA PRO A 508 1.02 -17.17 -13.93
C PRO A 508 1.14 -16.13 -12.79
N PHE A 509 0.03 -15.54 -12.32
CA PHE A 509 0.05 -14.50 -11.29
C PHE A 509 0.19 -15.07 -9.87
N GLN A 510 -0.37 -16.26 -9.66
CA GLN A 510 -0.17 -17.06 -8.46
C GLN A 510 -0.17 -18.55 -8.84
N TRP A 511 0.69 -19.29 -8.16
CA TRP A 511 0.83 -20.73 -8.28
C TRP A 511 1.15 -21.32 -6.91
N ARG A 512 0.94 -22.64 -6.77
CA ARG A 512 1.23 -23.34 -5.53
C ARG A 512 2.75 -23.36 -5.30
N LEU A 513 3.16 -22.78 -4.19
CA LEU A 513 4.54 -22.78 -3.74
C LEU A 513 4.91 -24.16 -3.17
N GLN A 514 6.18 -24.55 -3.33
CA GLN A 514 6.68 -25.81 -2.77
C GLN A 514 6.85 -25.65 -1.27
N ASP A 515 7.48 -24.56 -0.87
CA ASP A 515 7.44 -24.08 0.50
C ASP A 515 6.64 -22.77 0.55
N ASN A 516 5.41 -22.87 1.06
CA ASN A 516 4.55 -21.71 1.21
C ASN A 516 5.13 -20.66 2.15
N GLN A 517 6.17 -20.99 2.92
CA GLN A 517 6.85 -20.10 3.85
C GLN A 517 8.07 -19.38 3.25
N SER A 518 8.51 -19.75 2.05
CA SER A 518 9.75 -19.22 1.47
C SER A 518 9.56 -17.83 0.86
N HIS A 519 10.17 -16.80 1.45
CA HIS A 519 10.17 -15.42 0.91
C HIS A 519 10.76 -15.35 -0.50
N LYS A 520 11.72 -16.20 -0.82
CA LYS A 520 12.31 -16.27 -2.16
C LYS A 520 11.26 -16.69 -3.20
N GLU A 521 10.46 -17.69 -2.90
CA GLU A 521 9.39 -18.16 -3.78
C GLU A 521 8.30 -17.10 -3.95
N HIS A 522 7.87 -16.45 -2.86
CA HIS A 522 6.95 -15.32 -2.91
C HIS A 522 7.48 -14.16 -3.74
N LEU A 523 8.76 -13.79 -3.57
CA LEU A 523 9.41 -12.73 -4.34
C LEU A 523 9.42 -13.08 -5.83
N ILE A 524 9.81 -14.31 -6.19
CA ILE A 524 9.81 -14.78 -7.58
C ILE A 524 8.39 -14.67 -8.15
N GLN A 525 7.38 -15.12 -7.41
CA GLN A 525 5.98 -15.01 -7.82
C GLN A 525 5.53 -13.57 -8.04
N ASN A 526 5.84 -12.67 -7.12
CA ASN A 526 5.51 -11.25 -7.22
C ASN A 526 6.19 -10.60 -8.43
N VAL A 527 7.46 -10.90 -8.66
CA VAL A 527 8.24 -10.37 -9.78
C VAL A 527 7.70 -10.89 -11.12
N VAL A 528 7.42 -12.19 -11.23
CA VAL A 528 6.84 -12.79 -12.43
C VAL A 528 5.46 -12.19 -12.71
N ALA A 529 4.58 -12.13 -11.71
CA ALA A 529 3.25 -11.54 -11.85
C ALA A 529 3.32 -10.08 -12.35
N THR A 530 4.20 -9.29 -11.77
CA THR A 530 4.41 -7.88 -12.17
C THR A 530 4.97 -7.77 -13.58
N ALA A 531 5.98 -8.58 -13.93
CA ALA A 531 6.57 -8.61 -15.26
C ALA A 531 5.54 -9.01 -16.34
N VAL A 532 4.68 -9.99 -16.04
CA VAL A 532 3.59 -10.41 -16.92
C VAL A 532 2.59 -9.26 -17.14
N TRP A 533 2.17 -8.55 -16.08
CA TRP A 533 1.29 -7.38 -16.23
C TRP A 533 1.91 -6.25 -17.07
N VAL A 534 3.19 -5.97 -16.87
CA VAL A 534 3.92 -4.99 -17.69
C VAL A 534 4.02 -5.45 -19.15
N LEU A 535 4.26 -6.74 -19.39
CA LEU A 535 4.30 -7.31 -20.74
C LEU A 535 2.92 -7.24 -21.43
N ILE A 536 1.85 -7.59 -20.71
CA ILE A 536 0.46 -7.47 -21.21
C ILE A 536 0.18 -6.01 -21.57
N ALA A 537 0.51 -5.07 -20.67
CA ALA A 537 0.31 -3.65 -20.92
C ALA A 537 1.12 -3.15 -22.13
N TYR A 538 2.34 -3.64 -22.32
CA TYR A 538 3.18 -3.35 -23.49
C TYR A 538 2.57 -3.90 -24.78
N ILE A 539 2.04 -5.13 -24.77
CA ILE A 539 1.36 -5.73 -25.94
C ILE A 539 0.11 -4.92 -26.30
N LEU A 540 -0.70 -4.54 -25.31
CA LEU A 540 -1.88 -3.69 -25.52
C LEU A 540 -1.50 -2.34 -26.11
N TYR A 541 -0.43 -1.72 -25.60
CA TYR A 541 0.11 -0.48 -26.13
C TYR A 541 0.55 -0.62 -27.59
N LYS A 542 1.30 -1.68 -27.94
CA LYS A 542 1.72 -1.94 -29.33
C LYS A 542 0.54 -2.17 -30.27
N LYS A 543 -0.53 -2.82 -29.79
CA LYS A 543 -1.78 -3.02 -30.53
C LYS A 543 -2.71 -1.79 -30.51
N LYS A 544 -2.32 -0.70 -29.84
CA LYS A 544 -3.13 0.52 -29.64
C LYS A 544 -4.50 0.24 -29.01
N ILE A 545 -4.58 -0.79 -28.17
CA ILE A 545 -5.79 -1.14 -27.41
C ILE A 545 -5.71 -0.40 -26.07
N PHE A 546 -6.63 0.55 -25.88
CA PHE A 546 -6.72 1.34 -24.66
C PHE A 546 -8.12 1.21 -24.08
N TRP A 547 -8.23 0.52 -22.94
CA TRP A 547 -9.51 0.43 -22.25
C TRP A 547 -9.78 1.75 -21.52
N LYS A 548 -10.63 2.58 -22.11
CA LYS A 548 -11.07 3.86 -21.54
C LYS A 548 -12.53 3.72 -21.11
N ILE A 549 -12.81 4.24 -19.93
CA ILE A 549 -14.15 4.37 -19.35
C ILE A 549 -14.58 5.83 -19.42
#